data_AF-A0A0G0CQP9-F1
#
_entry.id   AF-A0A0G0CQP9-F1
#
_cell.length_a   1.000
_cell.length_b   1.000
_cell.length_c   1.000
_cell.angle_alpha   90.00
_cell.angle_beta   90.00
_cell.angle_gamma   90.00
#
_symmetry.space_group_name_H-M   'P 1'
#
loop_
_entity.id
_entity.type
_entity.pdbx_description
1 polymer ?
#
loop_
_entity_poly.entity_id
_entity_poly.type
_entity_poly.pdbx_seq_one_letter_code
_entity_poly.pdbx_strand_id
1 'polypeptide(L)'
;MLEILTKLLFLYLPFQIALNPAEGFDLASVRIIIPLLFIAWLIDGLKNKKIIIPNNLTFFLLISFLFLTSFSLFFAENFVWGLRKLIFLFSIFPLFFVVHAIFSSNQAKKLSLLKFTALGGVFTALLGIIQFLLQLIIPLNKLYSAWAIIIVPFLGNSFSQAVLTNPSWLVNVGGHTLLRATAFFPDPHMLAFYLNITGLISLGIYFSQQEYDLRTSPLPLLEGEMPTGRGGGKLTIYFSKHLSPKEIKNKKNYYLFFSIIIFLASFLTFSRGGYLGLIAGLLFFGFFTFKSKLKYFFNNAKRVISLIFILITFSLILAIPNPITNRLTSSFDLSEGSNTGRIETWKQSLEIIKANPTLGVGLGNYSLSIKPSANYREPIYSHNTFLDIAAETGILNALVWLLLFLFSIINFTRGFIINNDFIDLALVSALVSLSIHSLFETAIFSVHILPLIILILSLNNSKQN
;
A
#
# COMPACT_ATOMS: atom_id res chain seq x y z
N MET A 1 -21.66 -13.86 -4.76
CA MET A 1 -21.80 -12.99 -3.58
C MET A 1 -20.46 -12.62 -2.95
N LEU A 2 -19.67 -13.58 -2.45
CA LEU A 2 -18.37 -13.32 -1.79
C LEU A 2 -17.42 -12.42 -2.60
N GLU A 3 -17.28 -12.66 -3.91
CA GLU A 3 -16.46 -11.83 -4.79
C GLU A 3 -16.88 -10.34 -4.76
N ILE A 4 -18.18 -10.04 -4.77
CA ILE A 4 -18.70 -8.66 -4.75
C ILE A 4 -18.43 -8.04 -3.39
N LEU A 5 -18.71 -8.76 -2.30
CA LEU A 5 -18.51 -8.27 -0.94
C LEU A 5 -17.02 -7.97 -0.66
N THR A 6 -16.10 -8.82 -1.14
CA THR A 6 -14.66 -8.56 -1.00
C THR A 6 -14.24 -7.31 -1.80
N LYS A 7 -14.78 -7.09 -3.01
CA LYS A 7 -14.52 -5.85 -3.77
C LYS A 7 -15.04 -4.61 -3.02
N LEU A 8 -16.27 -4.69 -2.49
CA LEU A 8 -16.86 -3.61 -1.70
C LEU A 8 -16.08 -3.33 -0.42
N LEU A 9 -15.52 -4.36 0.23
CA LEU A 9 -14.64 -4.19 1.38
C LEU A 9 -13.43 -3.29 1.06
N PHE A 10 -12.75 -3.51 -0.06
CA PHE A 10 -11.58 -2.69 -0.45
C PHE A 10 -11.96 -1.28 -0.91
N LEU A 11 -13.16 -1.08 -1.44
CA LEU A 11 -13.69 0.25 -1.71
C LEU A 11 -14.05 0.99 -0.41
N TYR A 12 -14.62 0.28 0.57
CA TYR A 12 -14.99 0.77 1.89
C TYR A 12 -13.81 0.95 2.85
N LEU A 13 -12.67 0.31 2.54
CA LEU A 13 -11.50 0.26 3.42
C LEU A 13 -11.05 1.60 4.04
N PRO A 14 -11.13 2.77 3.39
CA PRO A 14 -10.68 4.03 4.01
C PRO A 14 -11.67 4.67 5.00
N PHE A 15 -12.88 4.11 5.16
CA PHE A 15 -13.98 4.73 5.92
C PHE A 15 -14.29 4.02 7.25
N GLN A 16 -13.29 3.42 7.89
CA GLN A 16 -13.48 2.44 8.97
C GLN A 16 -14.37 2.91 10.13
N ILE A 17 -15.69 2.73 10.04
CA ILE A 17 -16.60 3.12 11.12
C ILE A 17 -16.28 2.30 12.37
N ALA A 18 -16.12 2.99 13.50
CA ALA A 18 -15.90 2.39 14.81
C ALA A 18 -17.24 2.06 15.48
N LEU A 19 -17.41 0.80 15.86
CA LEU A 19 -18.67 0.28 16.41
C LEU A 19 -18.84 0.54 17.92
N ASN A 20 -17.76 0.90 18.62
CA ASN A 20 -17.73 1.27 20.04
C ASN A 20 -18.60 0.38 20.97
N PRO A 21 -18.40 -0.95 21.00
CA PRO A 21 -19.28 -1.88 21.73
C PRO A 21 -19.28 -1.70 23.25
N ALA A 22 -18.25 -1.07 23.82
CA ALA A 22 -18.14 -0.77 25.25
C ALA A 22 -17.25 0.47 25.46
N GLU A 23 -17.37 1.10 26.63
CA GLU A 23 -16.51 2.21 27.02
C GLU A 23 -15.03 1.78 26.98
N GLY A 24 -14.17 2.60 26.37
CA GLY A 24 -12.75 2.27 26.21
C GLY A 24 -12.44 1.30 25.07
N PHE A 25 -13.43 0.70 24.40
CA PHE A 25 -13.24 -0.29 23.33
C PHE A 25 -13.74 0.22 21.97
N ASP A 26 -12.81 0.68 21.13
CA ASP A 26 -13.11 1.07 19.77
C ASP A 26 -12.86 -0.11 18.82
N LEU A 27 -13.93 -0.60 18.17
CA LEU A 27 -13.85 -1.72 17.24
C LEU A 27 -14.13 -1.25 15.81
N ALA A 28 -13.08 -1.15 15.00
CA ALA A 28 -13.21 -0.84 13.58
C ALA A 28 -14.01 -1.93 12.85
N SER A 29 -15.00 -1.51 12.06
CA SER A 29 -15.91 -2.38 11.31
C SER A 29 -15.22 -3.43 10.44
N VAL A 30 -14.06 -3.16 9.83
CA VAL A 30 -13.29 -4.17 9.08
C VAL A 30 -12.93 -5.40 9.91
N ARG A 31 -12.71 -5.23 11.22
CA ARG A 31 -12.40 -6.32 12.16
C ARG A 31 -13.60 -7.23 12.46
N ILE A 32 -14.79 -6.87 11.99
CA ILE A 32 -15.99 -7.71 11.97
C ILE A 32 -16.28 -8.20 10.55
N ILE A 33 -16.18 -7.32 9.56
CA ILE A 33 -16.47 -7.65 8.15
C ILE A 33 -15.54 -8.76 7.65
N ILE A 34 -14.23 -8.70 7.96
CA ILE A 34 -13.27 -9.72 7.50
C ILE A 34 -13.58 -11.11 8.10
N PRO A 35 -13.75 -11.26 9.43
CA PRO A 35 -14.13 -12.57 9.99
C PRO A 35 -15.44 -13.10 9.43
N LEU A 36 -16.46 -12.25 9.23
CA LEU A 36 -17.73 -12.67 8.62
C LEU A 36 -17.54 -13.15 7.17
N LEU A 37 -16.72 -12.44 6.37
CA LEU A 37 -16.39 -12.87 5.01
C LEU A 37 -15.63 -14.19 5.00
N PHE A 38 -14.71 -14.39 5.94
CA PHE A 38 -13.97 -15.63 6.09
C PHE A 38 -14.88 -16.80 6.47
N ILE A 39 -15.76 -16.62 7.45
CA ILE A 39 -16.75 -17.63 7.85
C ILE A 39 -17.68 -17.96 6.69
N ALA A 40 -18.18 -16.96 5.96
CA ALA A 40 -19.03 -17.17 4.80
C ALA A 40 -18.31 -17.94 3.69
N TRP A 41 -17.03 -17.63 3.44
CA TRP A 41 -16.17 -18.39 2.51
C TRP A 41 -15.95 -19.83 2.98
N LEU A 42 -15.72 -20.04 4.27
CA LEU A 42 -15.52 -21.38 4.83
C LEU A 42 -16.78 -22.24 4.73
N ILE A 43 -17.94 -21.68 5.06
CA ILE A 43 -19.25 -22.36 4.94
C ILE A 43 -19.53 -22.73 3.48
N ASP A 44 -19.34 -21.78 2.55
CA ASP A 44 -19.52 -22.04 1.12
C ASP A 44 -18.55 -23.13 0.61
N GLY A 45 -17.28 -23.05 1.03
CA GLY A 45 -16.26 -24.04 0.69
C GLY A 45 -16.58 -25.44 1.25
N LEU A 46 -17.05 -25.56 2.49
CA LEU A 46 -17.46 -26.83 3.11
C LEU A 46 -18.70 -27.41 2.41
N LYS A 47 -19.72 -26.58 2.17
CA LYS A 47 -20.95 -26.99 1.48
C LYS A 47 -20.66 -27.54 0.07
N ASN A 48 -19.75 -26.88 -0.65
CA ASN A 48 -19.36 -27.26 -2.01
C ASN A 48 -18.19 -28.27 -2.05
N LYS A 49 -17.68 -28.71 -0.88
CA LYS A 49 -16.48 -29.58 -0.73
C LYS A 49 -15.26 -29.07 -1.53
N LYS A 50 -15.10 -27.75 -1.61
CA LYS A 50 -14.08 -27.08 -2.43
C LYS A 50 -13.45 -25.92 -1.67
N ILE A 51 -12.63 -26.24 -0.66
CA ILE A 51 -11.81 -25.27 0.05
C ILE A 51 -10.46 -25.17 -0.65
N ILE A 52 -10.11 -23.97 -1.11
CA ILE A 52 -8.82 -23.70 -1.72
C ILE A 52 -7.89 -23.13 -0.66
N ILE A 53 -6.96 -23.96 -0.17
CA ILE A 53 -5.92 -23.53 0.76
C ILE A 53 -4.66 -23.17 -0.05
N PRO A 54 -4.07 -21.99 0.17
CA PRO A 54 -2.79 -21.62 -0.40
C PRO A 54 -1.70 -22.64 -0.02
N ASN A 55 -0.86 -23.03 -0.97
CA ASN A 55 0.30 -23.91 -0.71
C ASN A 55 1.55 -23.33 -1.38
N ASN A 56 1.94 -22.13 -0.96
CA ASN A 56 3.11 -21.42 -1.46
C ASN A 56 3.95 -20.90 -0.29
N LEU A 57 5.19 -20.52 -0.56
CA LEU A 57 6.10 -20.06 0.50
C LEU A 57 5.61 -18.79 1.21
N THR A 58 4.90 -17.90 0.50
CA THR A 58 4.28 -16.71 1.12
C THR A 58 3.31 -17.10 2.23
N PHE A 59 2.48 -18.12 1.99
CA PHE A 59 1.57 -18.65 2.99
C PHE A 59 2.32 -19.24 4.19
N PHE A 60 3.34 -20.07 3.98
CA PHE A 60 4.09 -20.66 5.09
C PHE A 60 4.86 -19.61 5.90
N LEU A 61 5.45 -18.60 5.25
CA LEU A 61 6.10 -17.48 5.94
C LEU A 61 5.09 -16.64 6.74
N LEU A 62 3.90 -16.41 6.19
CA LEU A 62 2.82 -15.70 6.88
C LEU A 62 2.37 -16.46 8.13
N ILE A 63 2.10 -17.76 8.01
CA ILE A 63 1.69 -18.59 9.15
C ILE A 63 2.82 -18.69 10.18
N SER A 64 4.08 -18.80 9.76
CA SER A 64 5.24 -18.81 10.66
C SER A 64 5.34 -17.49 11.43
N PHE A 65 5.12 -16.36 10.76
CA PHE A 65 5.08 -15.04 11.41
C PHE A 65 3.99 -14.98 12.48
N LEU A 66 2.77 -15.45 12.18
CA LEU A 66 1.67 -15.48 13.14
C LEU A 66 1.94 -16.41 14.31
N PHE A 67 2.52 -17.57 14.04
CA PHE A 67 2.89 -18.54 15.07
C PHE A 67 3.90 -17.94 16.04
N LEU A 68 5.01 -17.39 15.55
CA LEU A 68 6.05 -16.79 16.39
C LEU A 68 5.53 -15.55 17.14
N THR A 69 4.71 -14.73 16.48
CA THR A 69 4.03 -13.59 17.12
C THR A 69 3.13 -14.05 18.27
N SER A 70 2.36 -15.13 18.07
CA SER A 70 1.52 -15.72 19.12
C SER A 70 2.35 -16.32 20.25
N PHE A 71 3.44 -17.01 19.90
CA PHE A 71 4.34 -17.65 20.85
C PHE A 71 5.06 -16.64 21.74
N SER A 72 5.33 -15.42 21.25
CA SER A 72 5.91 -14.35 22.06
C SER A 72 5.06 -13.97 23.28
N LEU A 73 3.74 -14.25 23.28
CA LEU A 73 2.86 -13.94 24.41
C LEU A 73 3.20 -14.71 25.68
N PHE A 74 3.84 -15.88 25.58
CA PHE A 74 4.26 -16.65 26.76
C PHE A 74 5.34 -15.93 27.58
N PHE A 75 6.00 -14.93 26.99
CA PHE A 75 7.10 -14.17 27.59
C PHE A 75 6.74 -12.70 27.80
N ALA A 76 5.48 -12.32 27.54
CA ALA A 76 4.98 -10.97 27.71
C ALA A 76 4.77 -10.64 29.20
N GLU A 77 5.40 -9.57 29.68
CA GLU A 77 5.17 -9.04 31.03
C GLU A 77 3.68 -8.73 31.26
N ASN A 78 3.06 -8.04 30.30
CA ASN A 78 1.63 -7.81 30.24
C ASN A 78 0.98 -8.65 29.12
N PHE A 79 0.47 -9.82 29.51
CA PHE A 79 -0.22 -10.74 28.62
C PHE A 79 -1.44 -10.12 27.94
N VAL A 80 -2.22 -9.29 28.65
CA VAL A 80 -3.47 -8.71 28.13
C VAL A 80 -3.20 -7.74 26.98
N TRP A 81 -2.11 -6.96 27.07
CA TRP A 81 -1.72 -6.02 26.01
C TRP A 81 -1.35 -6.75 24.73
N GLY A 82 -0.53 -7.80 24.88
CA GLY A 82 -0.17 -8.66 23.76
C GLY A 82 -1.37 -9.37 23.17
N LEU A 83 -2.28 -9.93 23.99
CA LEU A 83 -3.49 -10.59 23.51
C LEU A 83 -4.37 -9.64 22.68
N ARG A 84 -4.48 -8.36 23.06
CA ARG A 84 -5.23 -7.35 22.29
C ARG A 84 -4.63 -7.11 20.90
N LYS A 85 -3.30 -6.97 20.80
CA LYS A 85 -2.59 -6.88 19.51
C LYS A 85 -2.74 -8.18 18.71
N LEU A 86 -2.72 -9.33 19.37
CA LEU A 86 -2.87 -10.62 18.70
C LEU A 86 -4.29 -10.79 18.11
N ILE A 87 -5.33 -10.45 18.86
CA ILE A 87 -6.73 -10.45 18.38
C ILE A 87 -6.90 -9.47 17.21
N PHE A 88 -6.19 -8.35 17.22
CA PHE A 88 -6.16 -7.45 16.07
C PHE A 88 -5.64 -8.16 14.81
N LEU A 89 -4.46 -8.79 14.90
CA LEU A 89 -3.87 -9.54 13.80
C LEU A 89 -4.85 -10.62 13.30
N PHE A 90 -5.35 -11.50 14.17
CA PHE A 90 -6.26 -12.58 13.78
C PHE A 90 -7.63 -12.10 13.26
N SER A 91 -8.02 -10.85 13.51
CA SER A 91 -9.23 -10.28 12.89
C SER A 91 -9.02 -9.88 11.42
N ILE A 92 -7.77 -9.73 10.95
CA ILE A 92 -7.45 -9.27 9.59
C ILE A 92 -6.81 -10.38 8.73
N PHE A 93 -5.91 -11.20 9.28
CA PHE A 93 -5.23 -12.26 8.53
C PHE A 93 -6.16 -13.27 7.83
N PRO A 94 -7.38 -13.59 8.31
CA PRO A 94 -8.31 -14.45 7.58
C PRO A 94 -8.65 -13.95 6.17
N LEU A 95 -8.50 -12.64 5.92
CA LEU A 95 -8.64 -12.05 4.59
C LEU A 95 -7.70 -12.68 3.55
N PHE A 96 -6.53 -13.19 3.98
CA PHE A 96 -5.56 -13.84 3.09
C PHE A 96 -6.20 -15.01 2.34
N PHE A 97 -6.93 -15.87 3.05
CA PHE A 97 -7.60 -17.03 2.47
C PHE A 97 -8.71 -16.63 1.50
N VAL A 98 -9.54 -15.65 1.90
CA VAL A 98 -10.65 -15.15 1.07
C VAL A 98 -10.12 -14.56 -0.23
N VAL A 99 -9.13 -13.68 -0.16
CA VAL A 99 -8.56 -13.04 -1.36
C VAL A 99 -7.84 -14.07 -2.24
N HIS A 100 -7.02 -14.94 -1.63
CA HIS A 100 -6.29 -15.95 -2.38
C HIS A 100 -7.23 -16.90 -3.13
N ALA A 101 -8.25 -17.43 -2.46
CA ALA A 101 -9.17 -18.41 -3.04
C ALA A 101 -10.02 -17.84 -4.18
N ILE A 102 -10.42 -16.56 -4.09
CA ILE A 102 -11.35 -15.95 -5.05
C ILE A 102 -10.62 -15.28 -6.22
N PHE A 103 -9.48 -14.64 -5.98
CA PHE A 103 -8.89 -13.68 -6.92
C PHE A 103 -7.52 -14.08 -7.47
N SER A 104 -6.77 -14.94 -6.78
CA SER A 104 -5.36 -15.17 -7.14
C SER A 104 -5.17 -15.94 -8.46
N SER A 105 -6.11 -16.82 -8.82
CA SER A 105 -6.03 -17.70 -9.99
C SER A 105 -6.63 -17.12 -11.27
N ASN A 106 -7.38 -16.01 -11.18
CA ASN A 106 -8.08 -15.42 -12.32
C ASN A 106 -7.69 -13.95 -12.49
N GLN A 107 -6.97 -13.64 -13.58
CA GLN A 107 -6.46 -12.30 -13.85
C GLN A 107 -7.56 -11.24 -13.98
N ALA A 108 -8.71 -11.57 -14.57
CA ALA A 108 -9.83 -10.62 -14.68
C ALA A 108 -10.43 -10.29 -13.30
N LYS A 109 -10.55 -11.29 -12.42
CA LYS A 109 -10.99 -11.08 -11.03
C LYS A 109 -9.96 -10.26 -10.25
N LYS A 110 -8.68 -10.63 -10.32
CA LYS A 110 -7.55 -9.88 -9.73
C LYS A 110 -7.62 -8.41 -10.13
N LEU A 111 -7.68 -8.13 -11.43
CA LEU A 111 -7.79 -6.77 -11.95
C LEU A 111 -9.05 -6.05 -11.45
N SER A 112 -10.19 -6.73 -11.41
CA SER A 112 -11.44 -6.14 -10.88
C SER A 112 -11.33 -5.78 -9.41
N LEU A 113 -10.65 -6.57 -8.58
CA LEU A 113 -10.42 -6.26 -7.16
C LEU A 113 -9.56 -5.01 -7.01
N LEU A 114 -8.43 -4.98 -7.73
CA LEU A 114 -7.50 -3.85 -7.70
C LEU A 114 -8.11 -2.54 -8.21
N LYS A 115 -9.07 -2.60 -9.14
CA LYS A 115 -9.85 -1.43 -9.56
C LYS A 115 -10.69 -0.85 -8.42
N PHE A 116 -11.34 -1.70 -7.61
CA PHE A 116 -12.10 -1.24 -6.44
C PHE A 116 -11.17 -0.65 -5.37
N THR A 117 -10.01 -1.27 -5.15
CA THR A 117 -8.96 -0.75 -4.27
C THR A 117 -8.47 0.64 -4.73
N ALA A 118 -8.21 0.80 -6.02
CA ALA A 118 -7.81 2.09 -6.61
C ALA A 118 -8.92 3.15 -6.46
N LEU A 119 -10.19 2.80 -6.66
CA LEU A 119 -11.32 3.72 -6.44
C LEU A 119 -11.42 4.17 -4.98
N GLY A 120 -11.20 3.27 -4.01
CA GLY A 120 -11.09 3.65 -2.60
C GLY A 120 -9.96 4.65 -2.36
N GLY A 121 -8.81 4.47 -3.04
CA GLY A 121 -7.72 5.44 -3.11
C GLY A 121 -8.17 6.82 -3.60
N VAL A 122 -8.89 6.88 -4.73
CA VAL A 122 -9.39 8.13 -5.32
C VAL A 122 -10.33 8.87 -4.36
N PHE A 123 -11.32 8.18 -3.78
CA PHE A 123 -12.25 8.81 -2.84
C PHE A 123 -11.53 9.42 -1.65
N THR A 124 -10.57 8.69 -1.08
CA THR A 124 -9.75 9.15 0.05
C THR A 124 -8.87 10.33 -0.34
N ALA A 125 -8.25 10.28 -1.52
CA ALA A 125 -7.41 11.34 -2.03
C ALA A 125 -8.19 12.65 -2.21
N LEU A 126 -9.39 12.58 -2.80
CA LEU A 126 -10.27 13.73 -2.97
C LEU A 126 -10.67 14.32 -1.61
N LEU A 127 -11.04 13.48 -0.63
CA LEU A 127 -11.36 13.94 0.72
C LEU A 127 -10.16 14.61 1.40
N GLY A 128 -8.97 14.04 1.30
CA GLY A 128 -7.74 14.62 1.84
C GLY A 128 -7.35 15.95 1.18
N ILE A 129 -7.53 16.07 -0.15
CA ILE A 129 -7.31 17.31 -0.89
C ILE A 129 -8.35 18.37 -0.45
N ILE A 130 -9.62 18.01 -0.36
CA ILE A 130 -10.68 18.93 0.09
C ILE A 130 -10.38 19.41 1.51
N GLN A 131 -10.09 18.51 2.44
CA GLN A 131 -9.68 18.84 3.80
C GLN A 131 -8.52 19.84 3.81
N PHE A 132 -7.48 19.55 3.04
CA PHE A 132 -6.29 20.40 2.97
C PHE A 132 -6.62 21.78 2.41
N LEU A 133 -7.42 21.87 1.35
CA LEU A 133 -7.75 23.14 0.70
C LEU A 133 -8.71 24.01 1.52
N LEU A 134 -9.56 23.42 2.38
CA LEU A 134 -10.45 24.17 3.25
C LEU A 134 -9.71 25.14 4.18
N GLN A 135 -8.45 24.84 4.54
CA GLN A 135 -7.64 25.71 5.40
C GLN A 135 -7.28 27.06 4.75
N LEU A 136 -7.44 27.17 3.42
CA LEU A 136 -7.20 28.42 2.69
C LEU A 136 -8.36 29.42 2.85
N ILE A 137 -9.53 28.93 3.27
CA ILE A 137 -10.77 29.71 3.38
C ILE A 137 -11.25 29.77 4.83
N ILE A 138 -11.05 28.69 5.59
CA ILE A 138 -11.49 28.54 6.98
C ILE A 138 -10.27 28.71 7.90
N PRO A 139 -10.35 29.55 8.95
CA PRO A 139 -9.29 29.67 9.96
C PRO A 139 -8.88 28.32 10.54
N LEU A 140 -7.57 28.09 10.66
CA LEU A 140 -6.98 26.81 11.03
C LEU A 140 -7.56 26.23 12.34
N ASN A 141 -7.77 27.07 13.35
CA ASN A 141 -8.33 26.64 14.64
C ASN A 141 -9.77 26.10 14.53
N LYS A 142 -10.61 26.75 13.71
CA LYS A 142 -11.99 26.31 13.44
C LYS A 142 -11.99 25.02 12.64
N LEU A 143 -11.16 24.94 11.60
CA LEU A 143 -11.05 23.74 10.78
C LEU A 143 -10.54 22.55 11.60
N TYR A 144 -9.51 22.75 12.42
CA TYR A 144 -8.96 21.72 13.30
C TYR A 144 -10.03 21.19 14.27
N SER A 145 -10.76 22.09 14.93
CA SER A 145 -11.81 21.71 15.88
C SER A 145 -12.96 20.96 15.20
N ALA A 146 -13.36 21.39 14.00
CA ALA A 146 -14.37 20.68 13.21
C ALA A 146 -13.87 19.29 12.80
N TRP A 147 -12.61 19.17 12.36
CA TRP A 147 -12.04 17.89 11.94
C TRP A 147 -11.86 16.91 13.10
N ALA A 148 -11.53 17.42 14.28
CA ALA A 148 -11.45 16.64 15.52
C ALA A 148 -12.79 15.96 15.86
N ILE A 149 -13.92 16.57 15.50
CA ILE A 149 -15.26 15.98 15.66
C ILE A 149 -15.55 14.99 14.52
N ILE A 150 -15.25 15.37 13.28
CA ILE A 150 -15.53 14.55 12.07
C ILE A 150 -14.85 13.19 12.13
N ILE A 151 -13.66 13.09 12.75
CA ILE A 151 -12.90 11.85 12.75
C ILE A 151 -13.39 10.81 13.78
N VAL A 152 -14.14 11.23 14.80
CA VAL A 152 -14.58 10.36 15.91
C VAL A 152 -15.34 9.12 15.45
N PRO A 153 -16.33 9.21 14.54
CA PRO A 153 -17.04 8.03 14.05
C PRO A 153 -16.14 7.00 13.33
N PHE A 154 -14.99 7.42 12.81
CA PHE A 154 -14.07 6.58 12.04
C PHE A 154 -12.93 5.97 12.88
N LEU A 155 -12.65 6.52 14.06
CA LEU A 155 -11.59 5.98 14.94
C LEU A 155 -12.16 5.38 16.22
N GLY A 156 -13.34 5.85 16.63
CA GLY A 156 -13.94 5.57 17.93
C GLY A 156 -13.50 6.57 18.98
N ASN A 157 -14.25 6.60 20.08
CA ASN A 157 -14.12 7.64 21.10
C ASN A 157 -12.72 7.63 21.73
N SER A 158 -12.22 6.46 22.11
CA SER A 158 -11.00 6.38 22.92
C SER A 158 -9.75 6.53 22.07
N PHE A 159 -9.74 5.99 20.84
CA PHE A 159 -8.64 6.15 19.92
C PHE A 159 -8.58 7.58 19.37
N SER A 160 -9.72 8.23 19.08
CA SER A 160 -9.73 9.66 18.77
C SER A 160 -9.16 10.52 19.89
N GLN A 161 -9.50 10.25 21.15
CA GLN A 161 -8.89 10.96 22.28
C GLN A 161 -7.36 10.80 22.31
N ALA A 162 -6.85 9.59 22.10
CA ALA A 162 -5.41 9.35 22.05
C ALA A 162 -4.73 10.12 20.90
N VAL A 163 -5.34 10.13 19.71
CA VAL A 163 -4.87 10.89 18.53
C VAL A 163 -4.89 12.39 18.80
N LEU A 164 -5.96 12.92 19.38
CA LEU A 164 -6.12 14.36 19.63
C LEU A 164 -5.25 14.86 20.78
N THR A 165 -4.80 13.98 21.68
CA THR A 165 -3.84 14.30 22.74
C THR A 165 -2.41 14.41 22.19
N ASN A 166 -2.07 13.65 21.15
CA ASN A 166 -0.76 13.66 20.51
C ASN A 166 -0.87 13.86 18.97
N PRO A 167 -1.44 14.98 18.50
CA PRO A 167 -1.80 15.13 17.11
C PRO A 167 -0.57 15.38 16.24
N SER A 168 -0.39 14.55 15.21
CA SER A 168 0.61 14.76 14.15
C SER A 168 0.04 15.49 12.92
N TRP A 169 -1.15 16.09 13.07
CA TRP A 169 -1.93 16.70 11.99
C TRP A 169 -1.38 18.05 11.53
N LEU A 170 -0.66 18.76 12.38
CA LEU A 170 -0.10 20.06 12.06
C LEU A 170 1.35 19.93 11.61
N VAL A 171 1.74 20.78 10.68
CA VAL A 171 3.10 20.85 10.15
C VAL A 171 3.53 22.31 10.09
N ASN A 172 4.63 22.66 10.74
CA ASN A 172 5.27 23.95 10.49
C ASN A 172 6.15 23.82 9.24
N VAL A 173 5.95 24.72 8.29
CA VAL A 173 6.81 24.83 7.11
C VAL A 173 7.04 26.28 6.73
N GLY A 174 8.31 26.69 6.71
CA GLY A 174 8.69 28.07 6.38
C GLY A 174 8.08 29.10 7.33
N GLY A 175 7.89 28.75 8.61
CA GLY A 175 7.25 29.60 9.61
C GLY A 175 5.72 29.53 9.65
N HIS A 176 5.08 28.90 8.66
CA HIS A 176 3.62 28.76 8.59
C HIS A 176 3.17 27.39 9.10
N THR A 177 2.18 27.36 9.99
CA THR A 177 1.56 26.12 10.46
C THR A 177 0.41 25.75 9.52
N LEU A 178 0.47 24.55 8.95
CA LEU A 178 -0.54 24.01 8.05
C LEU A 178 -1.18 22.75 8.63
N LEU A 179 -2.45 22.51 8.31
CA LEU A 179 -3.11 21.23 8.49
C LEU A 179 -2.68 20.29 7.37
N ARG A 180 -2.12 19.14 7.73
CA ARG A 180 -1.72 18.06 6.82
C ARG A 180 -2.97 17.31 6.37
N ALA A 181 -2.95 16.78 5.14
CA ALA A 181 -4.01 15.87 4.70
C ALA A 181 -4.01 14.60 5.56
N THR A 182 -5.16 14.27 6.13
CA THR A 182 -5.43 13.06 6.93
C THR A 182 -6.70 12.34 6.50
N ALA A 183 -7.63 13.02 5.80
CA ALA A 183 -8.95 12.49 5.48
C ALA A 183 -9.64 11.93 6.75
N PHE A 184 -9.89 10.62 6.81
CA PHE A 184 -10.43 9.93 7.99
C PHE A 184 -9.40 9.02 8.68
N PHE A 185 -8.13 9.16 8.34
CA PHE A 185 -7.03 8.38 8.94
C PHE A 185 -6.57 9.03 10.24
N PRO A 186 -6.11 8.25 11.23
CA PRO A 186 -5.66 8.79 12.52
C PRO A 186 -4.52 9.80 12.38
N ASP A 187 -3.69 9.64 11.36
CA ASP A 187 -2.54 10.47 11.12
C ASP A 187 -2.19 10.50 9.60
N PRO A 188 -1.42 11.51 9.18
CA PRO A 188 -1.02 11.67 7.78
C PRO A 188 -0.06 10.59 7.28
N HIS A 189 0.63 9.85 8.16
CA HIS A 189 1.53 8.77 7.77
C HIS A 189 0.73 7.55 7.31
N MET A 190 -0.30 7.17 8.05
CA MET A 190 -1.23 6.11 7.67
C MET A 190 -1.97 6.45 6.36
N LEU A 191 -2.38 7.71 6.19
CA LEU A 191 -2.95 8.14 4.91
C LEU A 191 -1.92 7.99 3.76
N ALA A 192 -0.67 8.42 3.97
CA ALA A 192 0.37 8.32 2.94
C ALA A 192 0.67 6.86 2.54
N PHE A 193 0.70 5.91 3.48
CA PHE A 193 0.81 4.47 3.16
C PHE A 193 -0.32 4.03 2.22
N TYR A 194 -1.55 4.35 2.58
CA TYR A 194 -2.73 3.95 1.82
C TYR A 194 -2.71 4.56 0.40
N LEU A 195 -2.45 5.86 0.29
CA LEU A 195 -2.38 6.56 -0.99
C LEU A 195 -1.23 6.05 -1.87
N ASN A 196 -0.04 5.82 -1.31
CA ASN A 196 1.09 5.30 -2.09
C ASN A 196 0.77 3.93 -2.70
N ILE A 197 0.24 2.99 -1.91
CA ILE A 197 -0.12 1.66 -2.38
C ILE A 197 -1.21 1.75 -3.47
N THR A 198 -2.31 2.45 -3.18
CA THR A 198 -3.44 2.54 -4.12
C THR A 198 -3.12 3.31 -5.39
N GLY A 199 -2.27 4.34 -5.31
CA GLY A 199 -1.81 5.13 -6.45
C GLY A 199 -0.90 4.34 -7.39
N LEU A 200 0.00 3.52 -6.84
CA LEU A 200 0.85 2.59 -7.61
C LEU A 200 0.02 1.48 -8.27
N ILE A 201 -0.98 0.93 -7.57
CA ILE A 201 -1.95 -0.01 -8.15
C ILE A 201 -2.69 0.64 -9.33
N SER A 202 -3.20 1.87 -9.16
CA SER A 202 -3.87 2.60 -10.24
C SER A 202 -2.93 2.83 -11.43
N LEU A 203 -1.65 3.10 -11.19
CA LEU A 203 -0.66 3.31 -12.25
C LEU A 203 -0.43 2.02 -13.04
N GLY A 204 -0.29 0.88 -12.34
CA GLY A 204 -0.21 -0.43 -12.97
C GLY A 204 -1.42 -0.79 -13.83
N ILE A 205 -2.63 -0.46 -13.37
CA ILE A 205 -3.86 -0.68 -14.14
C ILE A 205 -3.83 0.14 -15.44
N TYR A 206 -3.34 1.39 -15.40
CA TYR A 206 -3.18 2.21 -16.59
C TYR A 206 -2.26 1.54 -17.62
N PHE A 207 -1.05 1.11 -17.21
CA PHE A 207 -0.09 0.48 -18.13
C PHE A 207 -0.56 -0.90 -18.61
N SER A 208 -1.22 -1.68 -17.75
CA SER A 208 -1.82 -2.97 -18.12
C SER A 208 -2.85 -2.82 -19.25
N GLN A 209 -3.68 -1.76 -19.21
CA GLN A 209 -4.63 -1.46 -20.29
C GLN A 209 -3.93 -1.03 -21.58
N GLN A 210 -2.90 -0.18 -21.49
CA GLN A 210 -2.13 0.22 -22.68
C GLN A 210 -1.46 -0.97 -23.37
N GLU A 211 -0.85 -1.86 -22.60
CA GLU A 211 -0.21 -3.06 -23.12
C GLU A 211 -1.23 -3.99 -23.80
N TYR A 212 -2.42 -4.13 -23.23
CA TYR A 212 -3.52 -4.87 -23.84
C TYR A 212 -3.95 -4.25 -25.18
N ASP A 213 -4.18 -2.93 -25.21
CA ASP A 213 -4.58 -2.21 -26.41
C ASP A 213 -3.53 -2.35 -27.53
N LEU A 214 -2.23 -2.26 -27.19
CA LEU A 214 -1.12 -2.47 -28.13
C LEU A 214 -1.10 -3.88 -28.72
N ARG A 215 -1.38 -4.92 -27.91
CA ARG A 215 -1.43 -6.32 -28.38
C ARG A 215 -2.64 -6.64 -29.24
N THR A 216 -3.75 -5.91 -29.05
CA THR A 216 -5.00 -6.14 -29.79
C THR A 216 -5.22 -5.19 -30.97
N SER A 217 -4.32 -4.22 -31.17
CA SER A 217 -4.38 -3.30 -32.31
C SER A 217 -4.14 -4.07 -33.63
N PRO A 218 -4.88 -3.81 -34.71
CA PRO A 218 -4.70 -4.50 -35.98
C PRO A 218 -3.30 -4.17 -36.51
N LEU A 219 -2.52 -5.19 -36.88
CA LEU A 219 -1.27 -4.98 -37.59
C LEU A 219 -1.56 -4.23 -38.91
N PRO A 220 -0.69 -3.28 -39.34
CA PRO A 220 -0.79 -2.74 -40.68
C PRO A 220 -0.74 -3.89 -41.68
N LEU A 221 -1.71 -3.95 -42.60
CA LEU A 221 -1.60 -4.82 -43.75
C LEU A 221 -0.36 -4.36 -44.53
N LEU A 222 0.67 -5.20 -44.57
CA LEU A 222 1.70 -5.06 -45.59
C LEU A 222 1.04 -5.48 -46.91
N GLU A 223 0.56 -4.52 -47.68
CA GLU A 223 0.25 -4.77 -49.09
C GLU A 223 1.58 -5.02 -49.81
N GLY A 224 1.81 -6.29 -50.15
CA GLY A 224 2.92 -6.70 -50.99
C GLY A 224 2.47 -7.87 -51.84
N GLU A 225 2.44 -7.67 -53.16
CA GLU A 225 2.36 -8.79 -54.09
C GLU A 225 3.69 -9.56 -54.04
N MET A 226 3.68 -10.81 -53.58
CA MET A 226 4.81 -11.70 -53.85
C MET A 226 4.79 -12.04 -55.34
N PRO A 227 5.87 -11.78 -56.11
CA PRO A 227 5.93 -12.22 -57.49
C PRO A 227 5.99 -13.74 -57.50
N THR A 228 4.88 -14.38 -57.87
CA THR A 228 4.87 -15.83 -58.12
C THR A 228 5.70 -16.07 -59.37
N GLY A 229 6.84 -16.75 -59.22
CA GLY A 229 7.60 -17.27 -60.34
C GLY A 229 6.69 -18.09 -61.27
N ARG A 230 6.98 -18.02 -62.57
CA ARG A 230 6.23 -18.61 -63.70
C ARG A 230 5.58 -19.96 -63.35
N GLY A 231 4.26 -19.96 -63.18
CA GLY A 231 3.43 -21.15 -62.98
C GLY A 231 2.21 -20.83 -62.15
N GLY A 232 1.04 -20.77 -62.80
CA GLY A 232 -0.19 -20.21 -62.24
C GLY A 232 -0.65 -20.80 -60.91
N GLY A 233 -0.95 -19.91 -59.97
CA GLY A 233 -1.69 -20.19 -58.73
C GLY A 233 -1.84 -18.92 -57.91
N LYS A 234 -2.99 -18.23 -57.99
CA LYS A 234 -3.32 -17.13 -57.07
C LYS A 234 -3.56 -17.71 -55.68
N LEU A 235 -2.59 -17.58 -54.77
CA LEU A 235 -2.79 -17.90 -53.36
C LEU A 235 -3.50 -16.72 -52.69
N THR A 236 -4.84 -16.76 -52.61
CA THR A 236 -5.61 -15.79 -51.82
C THR A 236 -5.56 -16.19 -50.35
N ILE A 237 -4.80 -15.45 -49.55
CA ILE A 237 -4.80 -15.58 -48.08
C ILE A 237 -6.03 -14.82 -47.57
N TYR A 238 -6.99 -15.54 -46.97
CA TYR A 238 -8.09 -14.92 -46.24
C TYR A 238 -7.59 -14.38 -44.89
N PHE A 239 -7.49 -13.06 -44.75
CA PHE A 239 -7.35 -12.45 -43.44
C PHE A 239 -8.69 -12.46 -42.71
N SER A 240 -8.69 -12.94 -41.46
CA SER A 240 -9.87 -12.98 -40.61
C SER A 240 -10.47 -11.58 -40.44
N LYS A 241 -11.80 -11.51 -40.56
CA LYS A 241 -12.70 -10.39 -40.26
C LYS A 241 -12.03 -9.22 -39.52
N HIS A 242 -11.71 -8.16 -40.28
CA HIS A 242 -11.35 -6.86 -39.73
C HIS A 242 -12.45 -6.37 -38.78
N LEU A 243 -12.15 -6.30 -37.48
CA LEU A 243 -12.80 -5.35 -36.62
C LEU A 243 -12.39 -3.96 -37.10
N SER A 244 -13.37 -3.11 -37.37
CA SER A 244 -13.07 -1.76 -37.86
C SER A 244 -12.22 -1.00 -36.83
N PRO A 245 -11.28 -0.12 -37.24
CA PRO A 245 -10.51 0.73 -36.30
C PRO A 245 -11.39 1.56 -35.36
N LYS A 246 -12.68 1.73 -35.70
CA LYS A 246 -13.69 2.44 -34.92
C LYS A 246 -14.27 1.63 -33.76
N GLU A 247 -14.19 0.30 -33.80
CA GLU A 247 -14.65 -0.61 -32.73
C GLU A 247 -13.58 -0.86 -31.66
N ILE A 248 -12.29 -0.68 -32.00
CA ILE A 248 -11.17 -0.56 -31.05
C ILE A 248 -11.16 0.88 -30.52
N LYS A 249 -12.31 1.31 -30.01
CA LYS A 249 -12.48 2.64 -29.46
C LYS A 249 -11.78 2.67 -28.11
N ASN A 250 -10.56 3.22 -28.12
CA ASN A 250 -9.82 3.85 -27.03
C ASN A 250 -10.72 4.03 -25.78
N LYS A 251 -10.79 3.02 -24.90
CA LYS A 251 -11.50 3.18 -23.63
C LYS A 251 -10.73 4.24 -22.88
N LYS A 252 -11.35 5.39 -22.60
CA LYS A 252 -10.72 6.48 -21.84
C LYS A 252 -10.11 5.87 -20.56
N ASN A 253 -8.78 5.85 -20.51
CA ASN A 253 -8.05 5.24 -19.41
C ASN A 253 -7.82 6.30 -18.33
N TYR A 254 -8.79 6.40 -17.41
CA TYR A 254 -8.78 7.39 -16.32
C TYR A 254 -7.79 7.05 -15.18
N TYR A 255 -7.18 5.87 -15.21
CA TYR A 255 -6.34 5.40 -14.09
C TYR A 255 -5.03 6.18 -13.93
N LEU A 256 -4.50 6.78 -15.00
CA LEU A 256 -3.39 7.73 -14.87
C LEU A 256 -3.82 8.98 -14.10
N PHE A 257 -4.98 9.53 -14.43
CA PHE A 257 -5.53 10.69 -13.72
C PHE A 257 -5.81 10.35 -12.25
N PHE A 258 -6.35 9.17 -11.97
CA PHE A 258 -6.53 8.66 -10.60
C PHE A 258 -5.20 8.59 -9.84
N SER A 259 -4.14 8.02 -10.44
CA SER A 259 -2.81 8.00 -9.82
C SER A 259 -2.27 9.40 -9.54
N ILE A 260 -2.44 10.35 -10.46
CA ILE A 260 -2.00 11.74 -10.27
C ILE A 260 -2.70 12.38 -9.07
N ILE A 261 -4.03 12.24 -8.96
CA ILE A 261 -4.79 12.75 -7.82
C ILE A 261 -4.34 12.09 -6.51
N ILE A 262 -4.17 10.77 -6.52
CA ILE A 262 -3.75 10.01 -5.33
C ILE A 262 -2.35 10.43 -4.88
N PHE A 263 -1.40 10.57 -5.81
CA PHE A 263 -0.04 11.02 -5.49
C PHE A 263 -0.01 12.47 -5.02
N LEU A 264 -0.82 13.36 -5.62
CA LEU A 264 -0.98 14.73 -5.14
C LEU A 264 -1.46 14.75 -3.68
N ALA A 265 -2.50 13.99 -3.35
CA ALA A 265 -2.96 13.85 -1.97
C ALA A 265 -1.87 13.28 -1.05
N SER A 266 -1.06 12.33 -1.52
CA SER A 266 0.09 11.81 -0.77
C SER A 266 1.12 12.89 -0.47
N PHE A 267 1.41 13.78 -1.44
CA PHE A 267 2.27 14.95 -1.20
C PHE A 267 1.69 15.89 -0.14
N LEU A 268 0.37 16.12 -0.12
CA LEU A 268 -0.30 16.96 0.88
C LEU A 268 -0.34 16.35 2.30
N THR A 269 0.06 15.10 2.48
CA THR A 269 0.26 14.51 3.81
C THR A 269 1.49 15.07 4.52
N PHE A 270 2.45 15.66 3.80
CA PHE A 270 3.76 16.07 4.34
C PHE A 270 4.48 14.97 5.15
N SER A 271 4.16 13.68 4.88
CA SER A 271 4.85 12.55 5.50
C SER A 271 6.18 12.31 4.80
N ARG A 272 7.29 12.59 5.50
CA ARG A 272 8.65 12.34 5.01
C ARG A 272 8.87 10.88 4.61
N GLY A 273 8.47 9.94 5.48
CA GLY A 273 8.49 8.51 5.17
C GLY A 273 7.58 8.16 3.98
N GLY A 274 6.44 8.83 3.86
CA GLY A 274 5.54 8.72 2.72
C GLY A 274 6.17 9.17 1.40
N TYR A 275 6.93 10.28 1.41
CA TYR A 275 7.64 10.76 0.23
C TYR A 275 8.73 9.77 -0.19
N LEU A 276 9.59 9.34 0.74
CA LEU A 276 10.66 8.39 0.46
C LEU A 276 10.10 7.06 -0.06
N GLY A 277 9.02 6.56 0.56
CA GLY A 277 8.31 5.37 0.09
C GLY A 277 7.75 5.55 -1.32
N LEU A 278 7.06 6.66 -1.61
CA LEU A 278 6.50 6.90 -2.94
C LEU A 278 7.59 6.99 -4.01
N ILE A 279 8.65 7.74 -3.73
CA ILE A 279 9.80 7.88 -4.63
C ILE A 279 10.42 6.51 -4.91
N ALA A 280 10.68 5.70 -3.90
CA ALA A 280 11.24 4.35 -4.09
C ALA A 280 10.33 3.46 -4.95
N GLY A 281 9.02 3.46 -4.70
CA GLY A 281 8.05 2.70 -5.48
C GLY A 281 7.98 3.15 -6.96
N LEU A 282 7.98 4.46 -7.20
CA LEU A 282 7.97 5.05 -8.56
C LEU A 282 9.28 4.82 -9.30
N LEU A 283 10.43 4.92 -8.62
CA LEU A 283 11.74 4.60 -9.20
C LEU A 283 11.81 3.13 -9.60
N PHE A 284 11.32 2.22 -8.74
CA PHE A 284 11.22 0.79 -9.08
C PHE A 284 10.30 0.57 -10.28
N PHE A 285 9.11 1.17 -10.29
CA PHE A 285 8.14 1.06 -11.39
C PHE A 285 8.74 1.57 -12.72
N GLY A 286 9.33 2.76 -12.67
CA GLY A 286 9.96 3.42 -13.81
C GLY A 286 11.14 2.63 -14.35
N PHE A 287 12.03 2.15 -13.48
CA PHE A 287 13.19 1.35 -13.89
C PHE A 287 12.76 0.16 -14.76
N PHE A 288 11.76 -0.61 -14.34
CA PHE A 288 11.30 -1.78 -15.09
C PHE A 288 10.45 -1.44 -16.32
N THR A 289 9.64 -0.39 -16.26
CA THR A 289 8.85 0.09 -17.41
C THR A 289 9.74 0.64 -18.52
N PHE A 290 10.80 1.37 -18.15
CA PHE A 290 11.71 1.97 -19.12
C PHE A 290 12.83 1.02 -19.54
N LYS A 291 13.31 0.10 -18.71
CA LYS A 291 14.35 -0.88 -19.08
C LYS A 291 13.94 -1.71 -20.32
N SER A 292 12.69 -2.14 -20.41
CA SER A 292 12.19 -2.92 -21.55
C SER A 292 12.08 -2.12 -22.85
N LYS A 293 11.96 -0.79 -22.75
CA LYS A 293 11.81 0.13 -23.88
C LYS A 293 13.00 1.10 -24.05
N LEU A 294 14.05 0.95 -23.24
CA LEU A 294 15.11 1.96 -23.04
C LEU A 294 15.82 2.27 -24.37
N LYS A 295 16.11 1.22 -25.14
CA LYS A 295 16.71 1.31 -26.47
C LYS A 295 15.84 2.08 -27.47
N TYR A 296 14.52 1.93 -27.42
CA TYR A 296 13.57 2.67 -28.28
C TYR A 296 13.25 4.08 -27.75
N PHE A 297 13.30 4.27 -26.42
CA PHE A 297 13.04 5.54 -25.76
C PHE A 297 14.16 6.55 -26.05
N PHE A 298 15.43 6.15 -25.89
CA PHE A 298 16.58 7.01 -26.19
C PHE A 298 16.82 7.24 -27.68
N ASN A 299 16.29 6.38 -28.55
CA ASN A 299 16.32 6.60 -30.01
C ASN A 299 15.36 7.69 -30.50
N ASN A 300 14.45 8.18 -29.65
CA ASN A 300 13.53 9.26 -30.01
C ASN A 300 13.91 10.54 -29.25
N ALA A 301 14.66 11.42 -29.92
CA ALA A 301 15.14 12.68 -29.36
C ALA A 301 14.03 13.52 -28.70
N LYS A 302 12.81 13.54 -29.25
CA LYS A 302 11.68 14.28 -28.67
C LYS A 302 11.25 13.77 -27.29
N ARG A 303 11.35 12.45 -27.07
CA ARG A 303 11.00 11.83 -25.77
C ARG A 303 12.09 12.07 -24.73
N VAL A 304 13.35 11.99 -25.13
CA VAL A 304 14.51 12.30 -24.27
C VAL A 304 14.47 13.78 -23.86
N ILE A 305 14.23 14.68 -24.81
CA ILE A 305 14.09 16.12 -24.56
C ILE A 305 12.90 16.40 -23.62
N SER A 306 11.76 15.74 -23.82
CA SER A 306 10.61 15.88 -22.91
C SER A 306 10.91 15.40 -21.49
N LEU A 307 11.66 14.31 -21.33
CA LEU A 307 12.01 13.77 -20.03
C LEU A 307 13.07 14.64 -19.33
N ILE A 308 14.06 15.15 -20.07
CA ILE A 308 15.00 16.17 -19.59
C ILE A 308 14.25 17.44 -19.19
N PHE A 309 13.29 17.89 -19.99
CA PHE A 309 12.47 19.06 -19.66
C PHE A 309 11.67 18.83 -18.37
N ILE A 310 11.01 17.66 -18.22
CA ILE A 310 10.30 17.30 -16.99
C ILE A 310 11.25 17.26 -15.79
N LEU A 311 12.43 16.66 -15.93
CA LEU A 311 13.43 16.61 -14.86
C LEU A 311 13.97 17.99 -14.51
N ILE A 312 14.20 18.87 -15.49
CA ILE A 312 14.61 20.26 -15.28
C ILE A 312 13.48 21.04 -14.61
N THR A 313 12.23 20.94 -15.09
CA THR A 313 11.06 21.58 -14.47
C THR A 313 10.87 21.08 -13.05
N PHE A 314 10.97 19.78 -12.81
CA PHE A 314 10.89 19.20 -11.47
C PHE A 314 12.03 19.69 -10.59
N SER A 315 13.27 19.74 -11.10
CA SER A 315 14.44 20.26 -10.37
C SER A 315 14.32 21.76 -10.06
N LEU A 316 13.76 22.55 -10.98
CA LEU A 316 13.47 23.97 -10.77
C LEU A 316 12.35 24.17 -9.74
N ILE A 317 11.31 23.34 -9.76
CA ILE A 317 10.27 23.32 -8.71
C ILE A 317 10.88 22.93 -7.36
N LEU A 318 11.83 21.98 -7.34
CA LEU A 318 12.54 21.61 -6.13
C LEU A 318 13.48 22.72 -5.62
N ALA A 319 14.07 23.49 -6.55
CA ALA A 319 14.95 24.62 -6.23
C ALA A 319 14.20 25.84 -5.70
N ILE A 320 12.91 25.99 -5.98
CA ILE A 320 12.06 27.01 -5.36
C ILE A 320 11.71 26.56 -3.94
N PRO A 321 12.12 27.30 -2.89
CA PRO A 321 11.74 26.99 -1.52
C PRO A 321 10.22 27.00 -1.40
N ASN A 322 9.64 25.83 -1.14
CA ASN A 322 8.22 25.66 -0.96
C ASN A 322 7.98 24.64 0.16
N PRO A 323 6.75 24.53 0.68
CA PRO A 323 6.53 23.68 1.83
C PRO A 323 6.86 22.20 1.62
N ILE A 324 6.66 21.70 0.40
CA ILE A 324 6.93 20.30 0.05
C ILE A 324 8.45 20.07 -0.03
N THR A 325 9.19 20.99 -0.66
CA THR A 325 10.65 20.88 -0.80
C THR A 325 11.35 21.00 0.53
N ASN A 326 10.94 21.93 1.40
CA ASN A 326 11.45 22.05 2.77
C ASN A 326 11.22 20.78 3.60
N ARG A 327 10.08 20.10 3.41
CA ARG A 327 9.81 18.82 4.07
C ARG A 327 10.62 17.67 3.49
N LEU A 328 10.87 17.65 2.19
CA LEU A 328 11.73 16.67 1.57
C LEU A 328 13.19 16.85 1.99
N THR A 329 13.73 18.08 1.99
CA THR A 329 15.12 18.36 2.39
C THR A 329 15.36 18.06 3.87
N SER A 330 14.44 18.46 4.76
CA SER A 330 14.50 18.10 6.20
C SER A 330 14.36 16.61 6.48
N SER A 331 14.03 15.77 5.49
CA SER A 331 14.12 14.31 5.63
C SER A 331 15.57 13.84 5.73
N PHE A 332 16.52 14.60 5.19
CA PHE A 332 17.95 14.29 5.18
C PHE A 332 18.75 15.05 6.24
N ASP A 333 18.09 15.94 7.00
CA ASP A 333 18.70 16.65 8.11
C ASP A 333 18.60 15.81 9.39
N LEU A 334 19.74 15.29 9.85
CA LEU A 334 19.82 14.47 11.06
C LEU A 334 19.63 15.29 12.35
N SER A 335 19.78 16.62 12.28
CA SER A 335 19.58 17.52 13.41
C SER A 335 18.12 17.95 13.61
N GLU A 336 17.23 17.60 12.67
CA GLU A 336 15.81 17.87 12.81
C GLU A 336 15.23 17.08 14.00
N GLY A 337 14.43 17.74 14.84
CA GLY A 337 14.01 17.18 16.14
C GLY A 337 13.27 15.85 16.05
N SER A 338 12.44 15.64 15.02
CA SER A 338 11.74 14.36 14.83
C SER A 338 12.66 13.26 14.29
N ASN A 339 13.70 13.59 13.51
CA ASN A 339 14.72 12.62 13.12
C ASN A 339 15.61 12.23 14.32
N THR A 340 16.00 13.20 15.14
CA THR A 340 16.74 12.95 16.39
C THR A 340 15.95 12.04 17.33
N GLY A 341 14.66 12.32 17.52
CA GLY A 341 13.76 11.47 18.30
C GLY A 341 13.71 10.02 17.80
N ARG A 342 13.58 9.81 16.48
CA ARG A 342 13.60 8.46 15.89
C ARG A 342 14.93 7.73 16.10
N ILE A 343 16.06 8.43 15.92
CA ILE A 343 17.38 7.83 16.14
C ILE A 343 17.51 7.34 17.59
N GLU A 344 17.04 8.13 18.55
CA GLU A 344 17.05 7.74 19.96
C GLU A 344 16.14 6.52 20.22
N THR A 345 14.91 6.55 19.70
CA THR A 345 14.00 5.41 19.76
C THR A 345 14.58 4.14 19.11
N TRP A 346 15.32 4.26 18.01
CA TRP A 346 15.97 3.13 17.36
C TRP A 346 17.10 2.56 18.22
N LYS A 347 17.91 3.41 18.86
CA LYS A 347 18.94 2.95 19.81
C LYS A 347 18.29 2.17 20.96
N GLN A 348 17.22 2.71 21.55
CA GLN A 348 16.48 2.02 22.60
C GLN A 348 15.93 0.66 22.13
N SER A 349 15.40 0.61 20.91
CA SER A 349 14.93 -0.65 20.31
C SER A 349 16.07 -1.67 20.17
N LEU A 350 17.27 -1.22 19.76
CA LEU A 350 18.45 -2.08 19.66
C LEU A 350 18.89 -2.60 21.03
N GLU A 351 18.81 -1.80 22.10
CA GLU A 351 19.12 -2.27 23.46
C GLU A 351 18.11 -3.32 23.93
N ILE A 352 16.81 -3.13 23.68
CA ILE A 352 15.79 -4.15 23.96
C ILE A 352 16.10 -5.46 23.20
N ILE A 353 16.43 -5.36 21.91
CA ILE A 353 16.75 -6.51 21.06
C ILE A 353 18.00 -7.23 21.56
N LYS A 354 19.05 -6.50 21.96
CA LYS A 354 20.28 -7.09 22.52
C LYS A 354 20.00 -7.85 23.81
N ALA A 355 19.12 -7.31 24.66
CA ALA A 355 18.73 -7.96 25.91
C ALA A 355 17.82 -9.18 25.69
N ASN A 356 16.96 -9.17 24.65
CA ASN A 356 15.95 -10.20 24.40
C ASN A 356 15.93 -10.68 22.92
N PRO A 357 17.05 -11.23 22.38
CA PRO A 357 17.23 -11.40 20.94
C PRO A 357 16.35 -12.47 20.30
N THR A 358 16.00 -13.54 21.04
CA THR A 358 15.33 -14.71 20.47
C THR A 358 13.83 -14.54 20.36
N LEU A 359 13.17 -14.16 21.46
CA LEU A 359 11.70 -14.10 21.58
C LEU A 359 11.16 -12.68 21.79
N GLY A 360 12.05 -11.69 21.94
CA GLY A 360 11.66 -10.33 22.28
C GLY A 360 11.09 -10.23 23.70
N VAL A 361 10.49 -9.08 24.00
CA VAL A 361 9.84 -8.80 25.30
C VAL A 361 8.37 -9.24 25.36
N GLY A 362 7.89 -9.91 24.32
CA GLY A 362 6.50 -10.28 24.12
C GLY A 362 5.70 -9.19 23.39
N LEU A 363 4.81 -9.63 22.48
CA LEU A 363 3.93 -8.74 21.71
C LEU A 363 3.25 -7.71 22.60
N GLY A 364 3.27 -6.44 22.21
CA GLY A 364 2.63 -5.35 22.94
C GLY A 364 3.38 -4.80 24.16
N ASN A 365 4.57 -5.30 24.48
CA ASN A 365 5.31 -4.91 25.69
C ASN A 365 6.49 -3.96 25.43
N TYR A 366 6.66 -3.47 24.19
CA TYR A 366 7.71 -2.50 23.86
C TYR A 366 7.68 -1.27 24.77
N SER A 367 6.50 -0.68 24.97
CA SER A 367 6.34 0.54 25.78
C SER A 367 6.69 0.32 27.25
N LEU A 368 6.38 -0.84 27.84
CA LEU A 368 6.75 -1.20 29.22
C LEU A 368 8.27 -1.37 29.37
N SER A 369 8.92 -1.91 28.35
CA SER A 369 10.38 -2.08 28.34
C SER A 369 11.13 -0.74 28.29
N ILE A 370 10.54 0.29 27.68
CA ILE A 370 11.08 1.66 27.67
C ILE A 370 10.70 2.42 28.94
N LYS A 371 9.45 2.28 29.36
CA LYS A 371 8.86 3.01 30.49
C LYS A 371 7.97 2.05 31.28
N PRO A 372 8.44 1.49 32.41
CA PRO A 372 7.66 0.55 33.21
C PRO A 372 6.33 1.10 33.73
N SER A 373 6.20 2.43 33.84
CA SER A 373 4.96 3.11 34.23
C SER A 373 4.08 3.50 33.03
N ALA A 374 4.35 2.98 31.82
CA ALA A 374 3.58 3.30 30.63
C ALA A 374 2.14 2.81 30.74
N ASN A 375 1.24 3.53 30.07
CA ASN A 375 -0.13 3.08 29.87
C ASN A 375 -0.28 2.37 28.50
N TYR A 376 -1.29 1.52 28.36
CA TYR A 376 -1.51 0.72 27.13
C TYR A 376 -1.58 1.54 25.83
N ARG A 377 -2.15 2.76 25.89
CA ARG A 377 -2.34 3.65 24.73
C ARG A 377 -1.28 4.74 24.63
N GLU A 378 -0.24 4.70 25.45
CA GLU A 378 0.84 5.66 25.35
C GLU A 378 1.60 5.44 24.02
N PRO A 379 1.83 6.47 23.19
CA PRO A 379 2.39 6.32 21.84
C PRO A 379 3.91 6.10 21.88
N ILE A 380 4.35 5.04 22.58
CA ILE A 380 5.74 4.62 22.68
C ILE A 380 5.92 3.36 21.83
N TYR A 381 6.58 3.53 20.68
CA TYR A 381 6.87 2.47 19.73
C TYR A 381 8.09 2.85 18.90
N SER A 382 8.68 1.88 18.20
CA SER A 382 10.00 2.03 17.58
C SER A 382 10.07 3.03 16.40
N HIS A 383 8.92 3.47 15.87
CA HIS A 383 8.80 4.15 14.57
C HIS A 383 9.57 3.43 13.44
N ASN A 384 9.69 2.10 13.51
CA ASN A 384 10.31 1.27 12.49
C ASN A 384 9.75 -0.15 12.63
N THR A 385 8.90 -0.56 11.68
CA THR A 385 8.18 -1.84 11.78
C THR A 385 9.12 -3.04 12.01
N PHE A 386 10.33 -3.02 11.45
CA PHE A 386 11.28 -4.13 11.59
C PHE A 386 11.91 -4.18 12.98
N LEU A 387 12.26 -3.03 13.55
CA LEU A 387 12.75 -2.94 14.92
C LEU A 387 11.64 -3.25 15.93
N ASP A 388 10.41 -2.83 15.67
CA ASP A 388 9.23 -3.13 16.49
C ASP A 388 9.02 -4.64 16.63
N ILE A 389 8.98 -5.34 15.47
CA ILE A 389 8.81 -6.79 15.43
C ILE A 389 9.98 -7.48 16.13
N ALA A 390 11.22 -7.06 15.87
CA ALA A 390 12.40 -7.66 16.50
C ALA A 390 12.40 -7.47 18.03
N ALA A 391 12.04 -6.29 18.52
CA ALA A 391 12.00 -5.99 19.94
C ALA A 391 10.86 -6.73 20.66
N GLU A 392 9.65 -6.77 20.08
CA GLU A 392 8.49 -7.38 20.73
C GLU A 392 8.43 -8.91 20.55
N THR A 393 8.90 -9.44 19.43
CA THR A 393 8.69 -10.87 19.07
C THR A 393 9.97 -11.62 18.68
N GLY A 394 11.11 -10.95 18.78
CA GLY A 394 12.43 -11.54 18.55
C GLY A 394 12.94 -11.46 17.11
N ILE A 395 14.26 -11.59 16.97
CA ILE A 395 14.97 -11.48 15.69
C ILE A 395 14.50 -12.56 14.71
N LEU A 396 14.21 -13.78 15.19
CA LEU A 396 13.73 -14.85 14.32
C LEU A 396 12.42 -14.46 13.62
N ASN A 397 11.47 -13.87 14.34
CA ASN A 397 10.20 -13.45 13.74
C ASN A 397 10.39 -12.26 12.79
N ALA A 398 11.28 -11.32 13.13
CA ALA A 398 11.64 -10.21 12.23
C ALA A 398 12.28 -10.71 10.93
N LEU A 399 13.11 -11.76 10.98
CA LEU A 399 13.68 -12.40 9.79
C LEU A 399 12.59 -13.08 8.95
N VAL A 400 11.62 -13.77 9.56
CA VAL A 400 10.48 -14.36 8.84
C VAL A 400 9.66 -13.27 8.13
N TRP A 401 9.41 -12.15 8.80
CA TRP A 401 8.74 -10.98 8.20
C TRP A 401 9.53 -10.39 7.02
N LEU A 402 10.85 -10.26 7.17
CA LEU A 402 11.72 -9.80 6.09
C LEU A 402 11.70 -10.76 4.89
N LEU A 403 11.83 -12.06 5.13
CA LEU A 403 11.79 -13.08 4.09
C LEU A 403 10.44 -13.11 3.36
N LEU A 404 9.32 -12.88 4.06
CA LEU A 404 7.98 -12.77 3.48
C LEU A 404 7.92 -11.66 2.43
N PHE A 405 8.48 -10.48 2.75
CA PHE A 405 8.52 -9.34 1.86
C PHE A 405 9.51 -9.56 0.71
N LEU A 406 10.71 -10.04 0.99
CA LEU A 406 11.73 -10.34 -0.03
C LEU A 406 11.23 -11.37 -1.04
N PHE A 407 10.65 -12.48 -0.58
CA PHE A 407 10.08 -13.50 -1.46
C PHE A 407 8.97 -12.93 -2.33
N SER A 408 8.11 -12.08 -1.76
CA SER A 408 7.04 -11.43 -2.52
C SER A 408 7.54 -10.45 -3.57
N ILE A 409 8.55 -9.65 -3.23
CA ILE A 409 9.22 -8.76 -4.17
C ILE A 409 9.83 -9.57 -5.32
N ILE A 410 10.55 -10.66 -5.01
CA ILE A 410 11.17 -11.53 -6.02
C ILE A 410 10.12 -12.11 -6.96
N ASN A 411 9.03 -12.69 -6.44
CA ASN A 411 8.00 -13.33 -7.26
C ASN A 411 7.28 -12.35 -8.17
N PHE A 412 6.81 -11.20 -7.65
CA PHE A 412 6.15 -10.21 -8.49
C PHE A 412 7.10 -9.61 -9.53
N THR A 413 8.37 -9.39 -9.17
CA THR A 413 9.39 -8.94 -10.14
C THR A 413 9.57 -9.97 -11.25
N ARG A 414 9.67 -11.27 -10.92
CA ARG A 414 9.74 -12.35 -11.91
C ARG A 414 8.48 -12.41 -12.77
N GLY A 415 7.29 -12.28 -12.17
CA GLY A 415 6.01 -12.25 -12.87
C GLY A 415 5.97 -11.16 -13.94
N PHE A 416 6.44 -9.95 -13.61
CA PHE A 416 6.60 -8.87 -14.58
C PHE A 416 7.66 -9.19 -15.65
N ILE A 417 8.87 -9.62 -15.26
CA ILE A 417 9.96 -9.87 -16.22
C ILE A 417 9.57 -10.94 -17.24
N ILE A 418 8.89 -12.01 -16.82
CA ILE A 418 8.51 -13.14 -17.67
C ILE A 418 7.30 -12.80 -18.54
N ASN A 419 6.26 -12.18 -17.97
CA ASN A 419 4.95 -12.03 -18.64
C ASN A 419 4.67 -10.61 -19.14
N ASN A 420 5.52 -9.64 -18.80
CA ASN A 420 5.25 -8.21 -18.92
C ASN A 420 3.95 -7.80 -18.19
N ASP A 421 3.63 -8.46 -17.06
CA ASP A 421 2.42 -8.21 -16.28
C ASP A 421 2.57 -6.94 -15.42
N PHE A 422 2.05 -5.81 -15.92
CA PHE A 422 2.09 -4.53 -15.23
C PHE A 422 1.32 -4.51 -13.90
N ILE A 423 0.43 -5.48 -13.65
CA ILE A 423 -0.20 -5.63 -12.34
C ILE A 423 0.82 -6.16 -11.33
N ASP A 424 1.62 -7.16 -11.69
CA ASP A 424 2.70 -7.64 -10.83
C ASP A 424 3.73 -6.54 -10.58
N LEU A 425 4.08 -5.72 -11.59
CA LEU A 425 4.94 -4.55 -11.42
C LEU A 425 4.35 -3.54 -10.41
N ALA A 426 3.04 -3.29 -10.48
CA ALA A 426 2.35 -2.40 -9.55
C ALA A 426 2.43 -2.91 -8.11
N LEU A 427 2.19 -4.21 -7.91
CA LEU A 427 2.18 -4.86 -6.61
C LEU A 427 3.57 -4.86 -5.98
N VAL A 428 4.63 -5.16 -6.75
CA VAL A 428 6.00 -5.05 -6.23
C VAL A 428 6.40 -3.62 -5.94
N SER A 429 6.06 -2.65 -6.79
CA SER A 429 6.33 -1.23 -6.52
C SER A 429 5.63 -0.76 -5.24
N ALA A 430 4.39 -1.21 -5.01
CA ALA A 430 3.66 -0.93 -3.78
C ALA A 430 4.35 -1.57 -2.55
N LEU A 431 4.85 -2.81 -2.65
CA LEU A 431 5.63 -3.44 -1.58
C LEU A 431 6.94 -2.72 -1.31
N VAL A 432 7.66 -2.27 -2.34
CA VAL A 432 8.89 -1.48 -2.18
C VAL A 432 8.56 -0.16 -1.47
N SER A 433 7.50 0.53 -1.89
CA SER A 433 7.04 1.77 -1.26
C SER A 433 6.70 1.59 0.21
N LEU A 434 5.92 0.54 0.51
CA LEU A 434 5.57 0.13 1.87
C LEU A 434 6.82 -0.19 2.71
N SER A 435 7.76 -0.96 2.16
CA SER A 435 8.97 -1.38 2.88
C SER A 435 9.83 -0.19 3.30
N ILE A 436 10.05 0.76 2.39
CA ILE A 436 10.84 1.96 2.67
C ILE A 436 10.14 2.87 3.67
N HIS A 437 8.83 3.08 3.54
CA HIS A 437 8.08 3.88 4.52
C HIS A 437 8.04 3.19 5.90
N SER A 438 8.03 1.85 5.95
CA SER A 438 8.04 1.07 7.20
C SER A 438 9.35 1.16 7.98
N LEU A 439 10.42 1.71 7.40
CA LEU A 439 11.65 2.03 8.14
C LEU A 439 11.45 3.22 9.09
N PHE A 440 10.44 4.06 8.85
CA PHE A 440 10.21 5.32 9.58
C PHE A 440 8.85 5.38 10.26
N GLU A 441 8.05 4.30 10.14
CA GLU A 441 6.72 4.20 10.73
C GLU A 441 6.31 2.75 10.96
N THR A 442 5.39 2.53 11.91
CA THR A 442 4.86 1.21 12.25
C THR A 442 3.43 1.03 11.74
N ALA A 443 3.26 0.38 10.59
CA ALA A 443 1.96 0.30 9.92
C ALA A 443 1.19 -1.03 10.13
N ILE A 444 1.83 -2.04 10.73
CA ILE A 444 1.28 -3.41 10.80
C ILE A 444 0.01 -3.52 11.66
N PHE A 445 -0.19 -2.60 12.62
CA PHE A 445 -1.40 -2.54 13.46
C PHE A 445 -2.44 -1.53 12.95
N SER A 446 -2.35 -1.12 11.68
CA SER A 446 -3.34 -0.23 11.06
C SER A 446 -4.50 -1.02 10.44
N VAL A 447 -5.73 -0.63 10.78
CA VAL A 447 -6.97 -1.19 10.21
C VAL A 447 -7.11 -0.93 8.71
N HIS A 448 -6.34 0.00 8.16
CA HIS A 448 -6.32 0.36 6.75
C HIS A 448 -5.17 -0.34 6.02
N ILE A 449 -3.98 -0.35 6.62
CA ILE A 449 -2.76 -0.79 5.93
C ILE A 449 -2.59 -2.30 5.99
N LEU A 450 -2.87 -2.95 7.13
CA LEU A 450 -2.74 -4.41 7.22
C LEU A 450 -3.61 -5.14 6.18
N PRO A 451 -4.90 -4.79 5.96
CA PRO A 451 -5.68 -5.39 4.87
C PRO A 451 -5.07 -5.21 3.48
N LEU A 452 -4.40 -4.08 3.19
CA LEU A 452 -3.68 -3.87 1.93
C LEU A 452 -2.40 -4.71 1.83
N ILE A 453 -1.68 -4.91 2.93
CA ILE A 453 -0.55 -5.84 2.98
C ILE A 453 -1.04 -7.25 2.65
N ILE A 454 -2.13 -7.69 3.30
CA ILE A 454 -2.72 -9.01 3.07
C ILE A 454 -3.28 -9.15 1.64
N LEU A 455 -3.87 -8.10 1.08
CA LEU A 455 -4.27 -8.06 -0.33
C LEU A 455 -3.08 -8.37 -1.25
N ILE A 456 -1.96 -7.67 -1.07
CA ILE A 456 -0.80 -7.84 -1.95
C ILE A 456 -0.21 -9.24 -1.76
N LEU A 457 0.02 -9.67 -0.51
CA LEU A 457 0.59 -10.98 -0.22
C LEU A 457 -0.28 -12.15 -0.72
N SER A 458 -1.61 -12.04 -0.64
CA SER A 458 -2.53 -13.11 -1.08
C SER A 458 -2.59 -13.28 -2.61
N LEU A 459 -2.23 -12.23 -3.35
CA LEU A 459 -2.12 -12.26 -4.82
C LEU A 459 -0.75 -12.77 -5.30
N ASN A 460 0.20 -13.00 -4.39
CA ASN A 460 1.50 -13.57 -4.72
C ASN A 460 1.37 -15.09 -4.97
N ASN A 461 1.21 -15.45 -6.24
CA ASN A 461 1.12 -16.84 -6.68
C ASN A 461 2.44 -17.28 -7.33
N SER A 462 3.02 -18.36 -6.80
CA SER A 462 4.23 -18.98 -7.32
C SER A 462 3.98 -19.98 -8.47
N LYS A 463 2.83 -19.94 -9.15
CA LYS A 463 2.51 -20.90 -10.21
C LYS A 463 2.69 -20.30 -11.61
N GLN A 464 3.90 -20.48 -12.14
CA GLN A 464 4.15 -20.74 -13.56
C GLN A 464 5.29 -21.76 -13.63
N ASN A 465 4.92 -23.03 -13.50
CA ASN A 465 5.65 -24.12 -14.16
C ASN A 465 4.80 -24.55 -15.34
#